data_AF-A0A936HRG0-F1
#
_entry.id   AF-A0A936HRG0-F1
#
_cell.length_a   1.000
_cell.length_b   1.000
_cell.length_c   1.000
_cell.angle_alpha   90.00
_cell.angle_beta   90.00
_cell.angle_gamma   90.00
#
_symmetry.space_group_name_H-M   'P 1'
#
loop_
_entity.id
_entity.type
_entity.pdbx_description
1 polymer ?
#
loop_
_entity_poly.entity_id
_entity_poly.type
_entity_poly.pdbx_seq_one_letter_code
_entity_poly.pdbx_strand_id
1 'polypeptide(L)'
;MFGAGGADRNAPEGEYLPSGEKVRIEIENEVGEQFWSSSAGKMFTQAIGAVEPLQIGEVADYREYWDGQNTLTGGRLPQGRYRAIVTIPAKPKPYILREEFIWSGRQD
;
A
#
# COMPACT_ATOMS: atom_id res chain seq x y z
N MET A 1 8.80 44.38 15.18
CA MET A 1 8.14 43.32 14.41
C MET A 1 8.83 42.01 14.75
N PHE A 2 8.18 41.15 15.52
CA PHE A 2 8.66 39.79 15.79
C PHE A 2 8.08 38.89 14.70
N GLY A 3 8.94 38.40 13.81
CA GLY A 3 8.57 37.40 12.80
C GLY A 3 8.34 36.07 13.50
N ALA A 4 7.07 35.72 13.69
CA ALA A 4 6.67 34.42 14.18
C ALA A 4 6.63 33.42 13.02
N GLY A 5 7.31 32.28 13.22
CA GLY A 5 6.74 30.97 12.91
C GLY A 5 6.94 30.43 11.50
N GLY A 6 7.59 29.26 11.44
CA GLY A 6 7.48 28.33 10.32
C GLY A 6 8.84 27.80 9.87
N ALA A 7 9.45 26.91 10.66
CA ALA A 7 10.42 25.99 10.07
C ALA A 7 9.68 25.23 8.95
N ASP A 8 10.26 25.14 7.75
CA ASP A 8 9.71 24.34 6.65
C ASP A 8 9.48 22.90 7.15
N ARG A 9 8.21 22.49 7.27
CA ARG A 9 7.76 21.17 7.77
C ARG A 9 7.21 20.31 6.62
N ASN A 10 7.75 20.47 5.42
CA ASN A 10 7.15 19.88 4.23
C ASN A 10 7.39 18.36 4.15
N ALA A 11 6.40 17.66 3.59
CA ALA A 11 6.40 16.27 3.13
C ALA A 11 7.66 15.90 2.31
N PRO A 12 7.86 14.62 1.93
CA PRO A 12 9.01 14.22 1.13
C PRO A 12 9.16 15.09 -0.12
N GLU A 13 10.21 15.91 -0.14
CA GLU A 13 10.37 16.95 -1.15
C GLU A 13 10.61 16.33 -2.54
N GLY A 14 9.80 16.72 -3.52
CA GLY A 14 9.89 16.21 -4.89
C GLY A 14 9.23 14.86 -5.14
N GLU A 15 8.54 14.28 -4.15
CA GLU A 15 7.79 13.05 -4.33
C GLU A 15 6.32 13.29 -4.71
N TYR A 16 5.77 12.41 -5.55
CA TYR A 16 4.38 12.47 -5.95
C TYR A 16 3.80 11.09 -6.24
N LEU A 17 2.48 10.97 -6.11
CA LEU A 17 1.72 9.82 -6.59
C LEU A 17 1.36 10.03 -8.06
N PRO A 18 1.65 9.07 -8.96
CA PRO A 18 1.37 9.20 -10.40
C PRO A 18 -0.11 9.02 -10.75
N SER A 19 -0.93 8.55 -9.81
CA SER A 19 -2.37 8.35 -9.93
C SER A 19 -3.05 8.49 -8.57
N GLY A 20 -4.38 8.35 -8.52
CA GLY A 20 -5.14 8.27 -7.27
C GLY A 20 -4.88 7.01 -6.42
N GLU A 21 -3.99 6.11 -6.84
CA GLU A 21 -3.59 4.94 -6.05
C GLU A 21 -2.64 5.34 -4.91
N LYS A 22 -3.16 5.42 -3.69
CA LYS A 22 -2.37 5.81 -2.51
C LYS A 22 -1.54 4.67 -1.93
N VAL A 23 -2.11 3.47 -1.87
CA VAL A 23 -1.45 2.24 -1.40
C VAL A 23 -1.91 1.06 -2.24
N ARG A 24 -1.01 0.10 -2.43
CA ARG A 24 -1.29 -1.22 -2.98
C ARG A 24 -0.81 -2.28 -2.00
N ILE A 25 -1.64 -3.29 -1.77
CA ILE A 25 -1.27 -4.47 -1.00
C ILE A 25 -1.38 -5.68 -1.92
N GLU A 26 -0.31 -6.44 -2.04
CA GLU A 26 -0.22 -7.66 -2.82
C GLU A 26 0.08 -8.84 -1.89
N ILE A 27 -0.56 -9.98 -2.11
CA ILE A 27 -0.30 -11.22 -1.36
C ILE A 27 0.36 -12.23 -2.30
N GLU A 28 1.50 -12.77 -1.89
CA GLU A 28 2.33 -13.69 -2.67
C GLU A 28 2.70 -14.94 -1.86
N ASN A 29 3.10 -16.02 -2.54
CA ASN A 29 3.84 -17.12 -1.91
C ASN A 29 5.36 -16.82 -1.80
N GLU A 30 6.08 -17.77 -1.20
CA GLU A 30 7.53 -17.71 -1.01
C GLU A 30 8.33 -17.65 -2.33
N VAL A 31 7.74 -18.10 -3.45
CA VAL A 31 8.39 -18.07 -4.78
C VAL A 31 8.03 -16.82 -5.59
N GLY A 32 7.27 -15.89 -5.02
CA GLY A 32 6.90 -14.61 -5.65
C GLY A 32 5.69 -14.68 -6.59
N GLU A 33 4.91 -15.74 -6.54
CA GLU A 33 3.63 -15.82 -7.26
C GLU A 33 2.57 -15.01 -6.52
N GLN A 34 2.02 -13.99 -7.18
CA GLN A 34 0.96 -13.15 -6.62
C GLN A 34 -0.40 -13.84 -6.72
N PHE A 35 -1.11 -13.93 -5.61
CA PHE A 35 -2.46 -14.49 -5.53
C PHE A 35 -3.56 -13.45 -5.36
N TRP A 36 -3.23 -12.29 -4.81
CA TRP A 36 -4.21 -11.24 -4.57
C TRP A 36 -3.56 -9.86 -4.66
N SER A 37 -4.34 -8.87 -5.09
CA SER A 37 -3.93 -7.47 -5.09
C SER A 37 -5.12 -6.58 -4.74
N SER A 38 -4.92 -5.62 -3.84
CA SER A 38 -5.92 -4.62 -3.48
C SER A 38 -6.32 -3.73 -4.66
N SER A 39 -5.51 -3.71 -5.72
CA SER A 39 -5.72 -2.89 -6.91
C SER A 39 -6.34 -3.67 -8.08
N ALA A 40 -6.49 -4.99 -7.95
CA ALA A 40 -7.09 -5.80 -9.00
C ALA A 40 -8.53 -5.36 -9.28
N GLY A 41 -8.83 -5.08 -10.56
CA GLY A 41 -10.14 -4.61 -11.00
C GLY A 41 -10.49 -3.16 -10.62
N LYS A 42 -9.62 -2.44 -9.91
CA LYS A 42 -9.81 -1.01 -9.61
C LYS A 42 -9.28 -0.15 -10.76
N MET A 43 -10.01 0.93 -11.06
CA MET A 43 -9.52 2.01 -11.93
C MET A 43 -9.18 3.22 -11.06
N PHE A 44 -8.00 3.78 -11.26
CA PHE A 44 -7.54 4.97 -10.53
C PHE A 44 -7.56 6.20 -11.43
N THR A 45 -7.95 7.34 -10.84
CA THR A 45 -7.89 8.63 -11.51
C THR A 45 -6.46 8.92 -11.96
N GLN A 46 -6.30 9.34 -13.21
CA GLN A 46 -5.01 9.74 -13.79
C GLN A 46 -4.68 11.19 -13.40
N ALA A 47 -4.53 11.42 -12.10
CA ALA A 47 -4.19 12.71 -11.53
C ALA A 47 -2.96 12.57 -10.63
N ILE A 48 -2.03 13.52 -10.76
CA ILE A 48 -0.87 13.60 -9.87
C ILE A 48 -1.35 14.02 -8.49
N GLY A 49 -0.95 13.25 -7.47
CA GLY A 49 -1.28 13.51 -6.06
C GLY A 49 -0.03 13.72 -5.22
N ALA A 50 -0.20 14.28 -4.02
CA ALA A 50 0.88 14.36 -3.04
C ALA A 50 1.01 13.03 -2.27
N VAL A 51 2.23 12.74 -1.79
CA VAL A 51 2.49 11.60 -0.91
C VAL A 51 2.20 12.03 0.54
N GLU A 52 1.30 11.32 1.21
CA GLU A 52 0.95 11.56 2.61
C GLU A 52 1.92 10.80 3.56
N PRO A 53 2.14 11.27 4.81
CA PRO A 53 1.60 12.49 5.41
C PRO A 53 2.32 13.76 4.95
N LEU A 54 1.62 14.91 5.00
CA LEU A 54 2.16 16.17 4.51
C LEU A 54 2.93 16.97 5.56
N GLN A 55 2.63 16.75 6.84
CA GLN A 55 3.29 17.43 7.95
C GLN A 55 4.06 16.46 8.84
N ILE A 56 5.19 16.92 9.37
CA ILE A 56 5.97 16.17 10.35
C ILE A 56 5.11 15.90 11.60
N GLY A 57 5.02 14.62 11.98
CA GLY A 57 4.24 14.16 13.13
C GLY A 57 2.81 13.75 12.80
N GLU A 58 2.35 13.96 11.56
CA GLU A 58 1.10 13.37 11.08
C GLU A 58 1.27 11.88 10.74
N VAL A 59 0.15 11.16 10.81
CA VAL A 59 0.05 9.75 10.41
C VAL A 59 -1.06 9.63 9.40
N ALA A 60 -0.77 9.00 8.26
CA ALA A 60 -1.77 8.59 7.28
C ALA A 60 -2.02 7.10 7.40
N ASP A 61 -3.25 6.72 7.77
CA ASP A 61 -3.65 5.33 7.96
C ASP A 61 -4.33 4.79 6.70
N TYR A 62 -3.82 3.66 6.21
CA TYR A 62 -4.41 2.90 5.12
C TYR A 62 -4.78 1.50 5.57
N ARG A 63 -5.96 1.04 5.14
CA ARG A 63 -6.47 -0.30 5.48
C ARG A 63 -7.13 -0.91 4.27
N GLU A 64 -6.82 -2.18 4.03
CA GLU A 64 -7.50 -3.04 3.08
C GLU A 64 -7.95 -4.31 3.81
N TYR A 65 -9.07 -4.86 3.38
CA TYR A 65 -9.60 -6.10 3.94
C TYR A 65 -9.36 -7.24 2.94
N TRP A 66 -8.83 -8.34 3.46
CA TRP A 66 -8.61 -9.56 2.70
C TRP A 66 -9.08 -10.76 3.53
N ASP A 67 -9.90 -11.60 2.92
CA ASP A 67 -10.58 -12.75 3.53
C ASP A 67 -9.96 -14.10 3.12
N GLY A 68 -8.79 -14.07 2.48
CA GLY A 68 -8.14 -15.26 1.94
C GLY A 68 -8.47 -15.54 0.47
N GLN A 69 -9.25 -14.70 -0.21
CA GLN A 69 -9.55 -14.89 -1.63
C GLN A 69 -8.31 -14.80 -2.53
N ASN A 70 -8.26 -15.69 -3.53
CA ASN A 70 -7.31 -15.68 -4.62
C ASN A 70 -7.97 -15.00 -5.84
N THR A 71 -7.42 -13.87 -6.27
CA THR A 71 -7.94 -13.11 -7.40
C THR A 71 -7.79 -13.83 -8.74
N LEU A 72 -6.83 -14.76 -8.87
CA LEU A 72 -6.61 -15.53 -10.10
C LEU A 72 -7.63 -16.66 -10.25
N THR A 73 -7.93 -17.38 -9.17
CA THR A 73 -8.78 -18.58 -9.23
C THR A 73 -10.20 -18.35 -8.72
N GLY A 74 -10.46 -17.24 -8.01
CA GLY A 74 -11.71 -16.96 -7.32
C GLY A 74 -11.97 -17.83 -6.08
N GLY A 75 -11.08 -18.78 -5.78
CA GLY A 75 -11.14 -19.63 -4.60
C GLY A 75 -10.46 -19.00 -3.39
N ARG A 76 -10.51 -19.68 -2.23
CA ARG A 76 -9.70 -19.30 -1.06
C ARG A 76 -8.33 -19.94 -1.09
N LEU A 77 -7.33 -19.22 -0.59
CA LEU A 77 -5.98 -19.75 -0.41
C LEU A 77 -5.96 -20.82 0.70
N PRO A 78 -5.18 -21.90 0.51
CA PRO A 78 -4.99 -22.90 1.53
C PRO A 78 -4.25 -22.33 2.74
N GLN A 79 -4.27 -23.04 3.86
CA GLN A 79 -3.40 -22.73 4.99
C GLN A 79 -1.92 -22.77 4.53
N GLY A 80 -1.14 -21.76 4.92
CA GLY A 80 0.26 -21.69 4.51
C GLY A 80 0.96 -20.40 4.90
N ARG A 81 2.23 -20.31 4.53
CA ARG A 81 3.03 -19.10 4.67
C ARG A 81 2.89 -18.25 3.41
N TYR A 82 2.68 -16.97 3.62
CA TYR A 82 2.51 -15.98 2.57
C TYR A 82 3.31 -14.72 2.91
N ARG A 83 3.43 -13.85 1.92
CA ARG A 83 4.04 -12.53 2.07
C ARG A 83 3.07 -11.45 1.62
N ALA A 84 2.88 -10.45 2.46
CA ALA A 84 2.22 -9.22 2.07
C ALA A 84 3.27 -8.22 1.59
N ILE A 85 3.08 -7.67 0.40
CA ILE A 85 3.85 -6.55 -0.14
C ILE A 85 2.99 -5.31 -0.10
N VAL A 86 3.38 -4.32 0.69
CA VAL A 86 2.69 -3.03 0.78
C VAL A 86 3.51 -2.00 0.03
N THR A 87 2.91 -1.38 -0.99
CA THR A 87 3.56 -0.42 -1.87
C THR A 87 2.83 0.92 -1.82
N ILE A 88 3.54 2.00 -1.51
CA ILE A 88 3.12 3.37 -1.83
C ILE A 88 3.79 3.71 -3.16
N PRO A 89 3.02 3.87 -4.27
CA PRO A 89 3.56 3.96 -5.62
C PRO A 89 4.13 5.36 -5.95
N ALA A 90 4.84 5.96 -4.99
CA ALA A 90 5.48 7.25 -5.14
C ALA A 90 6.54 7.25 -6.25
N LYS A 91 6.74 8.43 -6.84
CA LYS A 91 7.84 8.74 -7.74
C LYS A 91 8.78 9.76 -7.07
N PRO A 92 10.10 9.69 -7.33
CA PRO A 92 10.77 8.82 -8.29
C PRO A 92 10.90 7.36 -7.83
N LYS A 93 10.81 7.10 -6.52
CA LYS A 93 10.99 5.77 -5.93
C LYS A 93 9.77 5.40 -5.07
N PRO A 94 9.21 4.19 -5.24
CA PRO A 94 8.13 3.72 -4.37
C PRO A 94 8.67 3.32 -2.99
N TYR A 95 7.81 3.42 -1.99
CA TYR A 95 8.04 2.80 -0.68
C TYR A 95 7.46 1.39 -0.71
N ILE A 96 8.25 0.40 -0.28
CA ILE A 96 7.86 -1.00 -0.31
C ILE A 96 8.20 -1.65 1.02
N LEU A 97 7.18 -2.18 1.69
CA LEU A 97 7.29 -3.05 2.86
C LEU A 97 6.97 -4.49 2.45
N ARG A 98 7.70 -5.45 3.02
CA ARG A 98 7.44 -6.88 2.84
C ARG A 98 7.31 -7.52 4.21
N GLU A 99 6.18 -8.16 4.46
CA GLU A 99 5.90 -8.81 5.74
C GLU A 99 5.46 -10.26 5.50
N GLU A 100 6.05 -11.19 6.22
CA GLU A 100 5.70 -12.61 6.13
C GLU A 100 4.66 -12.96 7.19
N PHE A 101 3.66 -13.76 6.82
CA PHE A 101 2.61 -14.17 7.76
C PHE A 101 2.11 -15.59 7.48
N ILE A 102 1.45 -16.18 8.48
CA ILE A 102 0.78 -17.47 8.36
C ILE A 102 -0.72 -17.23 8.18
N TRP A 103 -1.27 -17.71 7.07
CA TRP A 103 -2.71 -17.74 6.85
C TRP A 103 -3.27 -19.06 7.36
N SER A 104 -4.28 -19.00 8.23
CA SER A 104 -4.87 -20.21 8.84
C SER A 104 -5.88 -20.93 7.96
N GLY A 105 -6.22 -20.38 6.78
CA GLY A 105 -7.17 -21.02 5.86
C GLY A 105 -8.59 -21.17 6.41
N ARG A 106 -9.01 -20.31 7.36
CA ARG A 106 -10.27 -20.52 8.09
C ARG A 106 -11.46 -20.46 7.12
N GLN A 107 -12.15 -21.60 6.98
CA GLN A 107 -13.47 -21.74 6.38
C GLN A 107 -14.46 -21.63 7.53
N ASP A 108 -15.06 -20.46 7.68
CA ASP A 108 -16.29 -20.27 8.44
C ASP A 108 -17.50 -20.85 7.69
#